data_AF-A0A532UKP7-F1
#
_entry.id   AF-A0A532UKP7-F1
#
_cell.length_a   1.000
_cell.length_b   1.000
_cell.length_c   1.000
_cell.angle_alpha   90.00
_cell.angle_beta   90.00
_cell.angle_gamma   90.00
#
_symmetry.space_group_name_H-M   'P 1'
#
loop_
_entity.id
_entity.type
_entity.pdbx_description
1 polymer ?
#
loop_
_entity_poly.entity_id
_entity_poly.type
_entity_poly.pdbx_seq_one_letter_code
_entity_poly.pdbx_strand_id
1 'polypeptide(L)'
;MIKMISYNSRSNCASARQYYFDLLDKGVEEDVPESVIRHVDSCRRCKADIGRLGALLAGTGNAAQSQKDLVISELLSLHFAWIGKSVTCRTVKPFLPSLADPMLQISIPTPVTVHLDNCRACSEELSTFRNLGFTHTQLCRLGQFIAEKPADGCSQAQAAIPAVAGMVFGGTDAEVLEHLCTCPDCRELLYQYRESARSELTPGHAAQKELSCKEVSEADIFEHCFPYGIDPAGDRDIEFRESVALHLRSCPTCLAKIQQLHAAVYSIAERPDSGVATRFTFRGQTGHGAGRQSGRMYADWPVDVQVFEQEDPVDTRVTEAAPEAVSPEPKQKVSVVNLQRYLKPAIAAAAVILIGFAFFFGTPAAKAIDLNQIYRAIGIAGNIHVSIFDPGGTEPKTEEWASSSLGIYMSKVGQELTLWDFRAGPKKVKSSRNVAPEAVPFTEAGAAAARRRINSPLGIVPFDNMSEVPPDAIWNRVADDTLQSDTQDSEVYDLTWTERGSRGQAKLKKWRVFVDPGSNLPRKAQFYKKSPTDTEPILENELVVEYLNDLEVEAAVKEASL
;
A
#
# COMPACT_ATOMS: atom_id res chain seq x y z
N MET A 1 -48.84 18.05 43.18
CA MET A 1 -47.61 18.76 42.76
C MET A 1 -46.77 17.79 41.95
N ILE A 2 -46.95 17.75 40.63
CA ILE A 2 -46.28 16.82 39.71
C ILE A 2 -44.92 17.43 39.38
N LYS A 3 -43.82 16.75 39.78
CA LYS A 3 -42.45 17.15 39.43
C LYS A 3 -42.29 17.00 37.91
N MET A 4 -42.30 18.13 37.21
CA MET A 4 -42.00 18.20 35.78
C MET A 4 -40.48 18.00 35.63
N ILE A 5 -40.06 16.75 35.35
CA ILE A 5 -38.67 16.41 35.03
C ILE A 5 -38.36 17.06 33.68
N SER A 6 -37.58 18.14 33.69
CA SER A 6 -37.07 18.76 32.46
C SER A 6 -36.14 17.76 31.78
N TYR A 7 -36.66 17.07 30.76
CA TYR A 7 -35.90 16.17 29.90
C TYR A 7 -34.83 16.99 29.16
N ASN A 8 -33.56 16.76 29.50
CA ASN A 8 -32.44 17.49 28.92
C ASN A 8 -32.26 17.09 27.45
N SER A 9 -32.87 17.81 26.53
CA SER A 9 -32.88 17.51 25.10
C SER A 9 -31.48 17.38 24.48
N ARG A 10 -30.45 17.98 25.11
CA ARG A 10 -29.05 17.90 24.65
C ARG A 10 -28.40 16.54 24.89
N SER A 11 -28.71 15.83 25.99
CA SER A 11 -28.15 14.49 26.24
C SER A 11 -28.72 13.47 25.27
N ASN A 12 -29.99 13.63 24.90
CA ASN A 12 -30.67 12.70 24.00
C ASN A 12 -30.22 12.85 22.54
N CYS A 13 -29.89 14.08 22.09
CA CYS A 13 -29.29 14.29 20.77
C CYS A 13 -27.90 13.63 20.68
N ALA A 14 -27.08 13.74 21.73
CA ALA A 14 -25.75 13.15 21.77
C ALA A 14 -25.80 11.61 21.75
N SER A 15 -26.73 11.02 22.50
CA SER A 15 -26.98 9.58 22.49
C SER A 15 -27.52 9.12 21.13
N ALA A 16 -28.53 9.81 20.58
CA ALA A 16 -29.12 9.47 19.29
C ALA A 16 -28.13 9.55 18.12
N ARG A 17 -27.14 10.44 18.20
CA ARG A 17 -26.10 10.61 17.18
C ARG A 17 -25.26 9.36 16.93
N GLN A 18 -25.18 8.45 17.89
CA GLN A 18 -24.47 7.18 17.74
C GLN A 18 -25.18 6.21 16.78
N TYR A 19 -26.48 6.41 16.55
CA TYR A 19 -27.34 5.52 15.76
C TYR A 19 -27.75 6.11 14.40
N TYR A 20 -27.17 7.24 13.98
CA TYR A 20 -27.61 7.92 12.76
C TYR A 20 -27.40 7.10 11.48
N PHE A 21 -26.37 6.25 11.45
CA PHE A 21 -26.09 5.37 10.32
C PHE A 21 -27.01 4.14 10.33
N ASP A 22 -27.24 3.54 11.51
CA ASP A 22 -28.17 2.41 11.66
C ASP A 22 -29.60 2.81 11.22
N LEU A 23 -30.00 4.06 11.49
CA LEU A 23 -31.27 4.63 11.04
C LEU A 23 -31.33 4.96 9.53
N LEU A 24 -30.19 4.98 8.83
CA LEU A 24 -30.13 5.16 7.37
C LEU A 24 -30.09 3.81 6.64
N ASP A 25 -29.65 2.74 7.30
CA ASP A 25 -29.66 1.38 6.77
C ASP A 25 -30.99 0.67 7.07
N LYS A 26 -31.77 0.39 6.03
CA LYS A 26 -33.12 -0.18 6.13
C LYS A 26 -33.14 -1.61 6.73
N GLY A 27 -31.98 -2.23 6.96
CA GLY A 27 -31.86 -3.59 7.51
C GLY A 27 -31.59 -3.69 9.01
N VAL A 28 -31.30 -2.58 9.71
CA VAL A 28 -30.72 -2.59 11.08
C VAL A 28 -31.60 -1.87 12.12
N GLU A 29 -32.84 -1.52 11.76
CA GLU A 29 -33.76 -0.80 12.66
C GLU A 29 -34.05 -1.57 13.97
N GLU A 30 -33.94 -2.90 13.96
CA GLU A 30 -34.16 -3.75 15.15
C GLU A 30 -33.11 -3.54 16.26
N ASP A 31 -31.90 -3.06 15.92
CA ASP A 31 -30.81 -2.85 16.89
C ASP A 31 -30.82 -1.43 17.50
N VAL A 32 -31.67 -0.53 17.01
CA VAL A 32 -31.76 0.84 17.51
C VAL A 32 -32.78 0.93 18.66
N PRO A 33 -32.40 1.42 19.86
CA PRO A 33 -33.34 1.53 20.97
C PRO A 33 -34.56 2.39 20.61
N GLU A 34 -35.76 1.92 20.96
CA GLU A 34 -37.02 2.61 20.64
C GLU A 34 -37.06 4.08 21.16
N SER A 35 -36.37 4.35 22.26
CA SER A 35 -36.21 5.69 22.82
C SER A 35 -35.42 6.63 21.91
N VAL A 36 -34.43 6.11 21.17
CA VAL A 36 -33.65 6.85 20.18
C VAL A 36 -34.48 7.11 18.95
N ILE A 37 -35.19 6.10 18.42
CA ILE A 37 -36.10 6.25 17.27
C ILE A 37 -37.13 7.34 17.57
N ARG A 38 -37.83 7.25 18.71
CA ARG A 38 -38.83 8.23 19.14
C ARG A 38 -38.25 9.63 19.34
N HIS A 39 -37.01 9.73 19.82
CA HIS A 39 -36.33 11.02 19.96
C HIS A 39 -35.98 11.61 18.60
N VAL A 40 -35.36 10.84 17.69
CA VAL A 40 -35.05 11.28 16.33
C VAL A 40 -36.34 11.72 15.63
N ASP A 41 -37.42 10.97 15.79
CA ASP A 41 -38.71 11.30 15.20
C ASP A 41 -39.31 12.63 15.67
N SER A 42 -39.08 12.98 16.93
CA SER A 42 -39.58 14.23 17.51
C SER A 42 -38.57 15.38 17.47
N CYS A 43 -37.29 15.12 17.18
CA CYS A 43 -36.22 16.11 17.23
C CYS A 43 -35.83 16.63 15.84
N ARG A 44 -36.22 17.88 15.53
CA ARG A 44 -35.93 18.55 14.25
C ARG A 44 -34.43 18.59 13.91
N ARG A 45 -33.56 18.73 14.91
CA ARG A 45 -32.10 18.76 14.70
C ARG A 45 -31.57 17.41 14.24
N CYS A 46 -31.93 16.33 14.95
CA CYS A 46 -31.51 14.97 14.58
C CYS A 46 -32.00 14.59 13.18
N LYS A 47 -33.26 14.92 12.83
CA LYS A 47 -33.78 14.73 11.47
C LYS A 47 -32.98 15.46 10.40
N ALA A 48 -32.63 16.73 10.66
CA ALA A 48 -31.83 17.51 9.73
C ALA A 48 -30.40 16.95 9.58
N ASP A 49 -29.80 16.47 10.68
CA ASP A 49 -28.46 15.85 10.66
C ASP A 49 -28.47 14.52 9.90
N ILE A 50 -29.45 13.64 10.16
CA ILE A 50 -29.63 12.39 9.42
C ILE A 50 -29.93 12.65 7.94
N GLY A 51 -30.79 13.64 7.63
CA GLY A 51 -31.09 14.01 6.24
C GLY A 51 -29.87 14.55 5.48
N ARG A 52 -29.02 15.35 6.14
CA ARG A 52 -27.72 15.78 5.57
C ARG A 52 -26.79 14.61 5.33
N LEU A 53 -26.70 13.69 6.29
CA LEU A 53 -25.88 12.50 6.18
C LEU A 53 -26.36 11.61 5.03
N GLY A 54 -27.66 11.36 4.93
CA GLY A 54 -28.27 10.62 3.82
C GLY A 54 -28.04 11.29 2.45
N ALA A 55 -28.11 12.61 2.38
CA ALA A 55 -27.81 13.35 1.14
C ALA A 55 -26.32 13.25 0.74
N LEU A 56 -25.40 13.29 1.70
CA LEU A 56 -23.97 13.07 1.45
C LEU A 56 -23.69 11.65 0.95
N LEU A 57 -24.37 10.64 1.50
CA LEU A 57 -24.24 9.25 1.07
C LEU A 57 -24.91 8.97 -0.28
N ALA A 58 -26.00 9.66 -0.61
CA ALA A 58 -26.69 9.52 -1.90
C ALA A 58 -26.00 10.27 -3.05
N GLY A 59 -25.30 11.37 -2.75
CA GLY A 59 -24.62 12.22 -3.75
C GLY A 59 -23.32 11.65 -4.31
N THR A 60 -22.81 10.53 -3.80
CA THR A 60 -21.52 9.92 -4.18
C THR A 60 -21.66 8.70 -5.11
N GLY A 61 -22.88 8.27 -5.40
CA GLY A 61 -23.14 6.99 -6.06
C GLY A 61 -23.04 7.01 -7.59
N ASN A 62 -21.83 6.94 -8.15
CA ASN A 62 -21.65 6.22 -9.42
C ASN A 62 -21.75 4.72 -9.11
N ALA A 63 -22.48 3.93 -9.91
CA ALA A 63 -22.68 2.51 -9.65
C ALA A 63 -21.36 1.73 -9.47
N ALA A 64 -20.31 2.10 -10.22
CA ALA A 64 -18.97 1.54 -10.07
C ALA A 64 -18.27 1.92 -8.75
N GLN A 65 -18.52 3.13 -8.22
CA GLN A 65 -18.00 3.57 -6.92
C GLN A 65 -18.70 2.83 -5.78
N SER A 66 -20.01 2.60 -5.88
CA SER A 66 -20.76 1.85 -4.88
C SER A 66 -20.28 0.40 -4.74
N GLN A 67 -19.96 -0.28 -5.83
CA GLN A 67 -19.40 -1.64 -5.76
C GLN A 67 -18.01 -1.65 -5.10
N LYS A 68 -17.17 -0.68 -5.45
CA LYS A 68 -15.84 -0.50 -4.83
C LYS A 68 -15.93 -0.28 -3.32
N ASP A 69 -16.82 0.60 -2.88
CA ASP A 69 -17.01 0.92 -1.46
C ASP A 69 -17.50 -0.30 -0.68
N LEU A 70 -18.36 -1.14 -1.28
CA LEU A 70 -18.80 -2.40 -0.68
C LEU A 70 -17.63 -3.38 -0.48
N VAL A 71 -16.79 -3.58 -1.50
CA VAL A 71 -15.62 -4.47 -1.40
C VAL A 71 -14.61 -3.97 -0.37
N ILE A 72 -14.35 -2.65 -0.34
CA ILE A 72 -13.46 -2.05 0.67
C ILE A 72 -14.04 -2.23 2.08
N SER A 73 -15.35 -2.02 2.25
CA SER A 73 -16.03 -2.21 3.53
C SER A 73 -15.95 -3.66 4.02
N GLU A 74 -16.13 -4.64 3.11
CA GLU A 74 -15.98 -6.06 3.43
C GLU A 74 -14.54 -6.38 3.84
N LEU A 75 -13.54 -5.90 3.08
CA LEU A 75 -12.12 -6.08 3.40
C LEU A 75 -11.75 -5.46 4.75
N LEU A 76 -12.23 -4.24 5.03
CA LEU A 76 -12.03 -3.58 6.33
C LEU A 76 -12.68 -4.37 7.47
N SER A 77 -13.86 -4.92 7.25
CA SER A 77 -14.54 -5.76 8.24
C SER A 77 -13.72 -7.02 8.57
N LEU A 78 -13.12 -7.65 7.56
CA LEU A 78 -12.21 -8.79 7.74
C LEU A 78 -10.93 -8.38 8.49
N HIS A 79 -10.35 -7.22 8.17
CA HIS A 79 -9.18 -6.70 8.88
C HIS A 79 -9.48 -6.44 10.36
N PHE A 80 -10.59 -5.78 10.66
CA PHE A 80 -10.98 -5.40 12.02
C PHE A 80 -11.48 -6.59 12.85
N ALA A 81 -11.82 -7.73 12.25
CA ALA A 81 -12.08 -8.99 12.98
C ALA A 81 -10.86 -9.48 13.80
N TRP A 82 -9.68 -8.89 13.57
CA TRP A 82 -8.42 -9.15 14.28
C TRP A 82 -8.09 -8.14 15.39
N ILE A 83 -8.97 -7.19 15.71
CA ILE A 83 -8.76 -6.29 16.86
C ILE A 83 -8.59 -7.11 18.15
N GLY A 84 -7.58 -6.75 18.94
CA GLY A 84 -7.20 -7.42 20.19
C GLY A 84 -6.51 -8.77 20.00
N LYS A 85 -6.49 -9.33 18.78
CA LYS A 85 -5.85 -10.60 18.47
C LYS A 85 -4.41 -10.37 17.99
N SER A 86 -3.60 -11.42 18.09
CA SER A 86 -2.27 -11.44 17.49
C SER A 86 -2.39 -11.64 15.98
N VAL A 87 -1.68 -10.83 15.21
CA VAL A 87 -1.60 -10.88 13.74
C VAL A 87 -0.16 -11.24 13.37
N THR A 88 0.02 -12.37 12.69
CA THR A 88 1.32 -12.86 12.20
C THR A 88 1.37 -12.85 10.66
N CYS A 89 2.50 -13.24 10.05
CA CYS A 89 2.59 -13.32 8.59
C CYS A 89 1.51 -14.24 8.01
N ARG A 90 1.29 -15.41 8.61
CA ARG A 90 0.25 -16.36 8.20
C ARG A 90 -1.14 -15.74 8.17
N THR A 91 -1.46 -14.88 9.14
CA THR A 91 -2.73 -14.14 9.16
C THR A 91 -2.82 -13.12 8.03
N VAL A 92 -1.72 -12.46 7.70
CA VAL A 92 -1.66 -11.34 6.74
C VAL A 92 -1.60 -11.81 5.30
N LYS A 93 -0.93 -12.94 5.02
CA LYS A 93 -0.69 -13.46 3.68
C LYS A 93 -1.92 -13.50 2.77
N PRO A 94 -3.09 -14.00 3.19
CA PRO A 94 -4.29 -14.00 2.35
C PRO A 94 -4.74 -12.61 1.89
N PHE A 95 -4.40 -11.56 2.65
CA PHE A 95 -4.77 -10.17 2.35
C PHE A 95 -3.74 -9.46 1.45
N LEU A 96 -2.54 -10.02 1.25
CA LEU A 96 -1.48 -9.38 0.47
C LEU A 96 -1.92 -9.10 -0.98
N PRO A 97 -2.55 -10.05 -1.72
CA PRO A 97 -3.00 -9.77 -3.07
C PRO A 97 -4.03 -8.65 -3.14
N SER A 98 -5.04 -8.64 -2.27
CA SER A 98 -6.04 -7.56 -2.21
C SER A 98 -5.42 -6.21 -1.87
N LEU A 99 -4.37 -6.17 -1.04
CA LEU A 99 -3.66 -4.93 -0.70
C LEU A 99 -2.66 -4.46 -1.78
N ALA A 100 -2.31 -5.34 -2.72
CA ALA A 100 -1.54 -4.99 -3.90
C ALA A 100 -2.41 -4.28 -4.95
N ASP A 101 -3.74 -4.47 -4.89
CA ASP A 101 -4.68 -3.85 -5.80
C ASP A 101 -4.83 -2.33 -5.53
N PRO A 102 -4.49 -1.46 -6.51
CA PRO A 102 -4.71 -0.01 -6.38
C PRO A 102 -6.16 0.38 -6.10
N MET A 103 -7.13 -0.44 -6.50
CA MET A 103 -8.55 -0.19 -6.22
C MET A 103 -8.89 -0.34 -4.74
N LEU A 104 -8.21 -1.21 -4.01
CA LEU A 104 -8.53 -1.55 -2.62
C LEU A 104 -7.57 -0.92 -1.59
N GLN A 105 -6.95 0.19 -1.95
CA GLN A 105 -6.00 0.88 -1.07
C GLN A 105 -6.65 1.35 0.23
N ILE A 106 -6.20 0.79 1.35
CA ILE A 106 -6.62 1.17 2.70
C ILE A 106 -5.64 2.22 3.25
N SER A 107 -6.17 3.39 3.63
CA SER A 107 -5.35 4.50 4.16
C SER A 107 -5.39 4.64 5.68
N ILE A 108 -6.23 3.86 6.36
CA ILE A 108 -6.34 3.86 7.83
C ILE A 108 -5.54 2.69 8.43
N PRO A 109 -5.02 2.83 9.66
CA PRO A 109 -4.38 1.70 10.34
C PRO A 109 -5.45 0.65 10.69
N THR A 110 -5.18 -0.58 10.30
CA THR A 110 -5.96 -1.78 10.64
C THR A 110 -5.01 -2.81 11.26
N PRO A 111 -5.51 -3.87 11.92
CA PRO A 111 -4.64 -4.93 12.44
C PRO A 111 -3.68 -5.51 11.39
N VAL A 112 -4.14 -5.65 10.14
CA VAL A 112 -3.35 -6.18 9.01
C VAL A 112 -2.34 -5.15 8.49
N THR A 113 -2.75 -3.89 8.24
CA THR A 113 -1.82 -2.87 7.73
C THR A 113 -0.76 -2.50 8.76
N VAL A 114 -1.09 -2.53 10.05
CA VAL A 114 -0.13 -2.37 11.15
C VAL A 114 0.91 -3.50 11.17
N HIS A 115 0.52 -4.74 10.90
CA HIS A 115 1.50 -5.81 10.75
C HIS A 115 2.44 -5.52 9.57
N LEU A 116 1.91 -5.10 8.42
CA LEU A 116 2.73 -4.79 7.23
C LEU A 116 3.74 -3.67 7.47
N ASP A 117 3.34 -2.61 8.19
CA ASP A 117 4.23 -1.52 8.55
C ASP A 117 5.38 -1.97 9.49
N ASN A 118 5.21 -3.07 10.23
CA ASN A 118 6.19 -3.58 11.21
C ASN A 118 6.90 -4.87 10.78
N CYS A 119 6.42 -5.56 9.75
CA CYS A 119 6.96 -6.81 9.24
C CYS A 119 7.55 -6.63 7.85
N ARG A 120 8.88 -6.50 7.80
CA ARG A 120 9.63 -6.29 6.55
C ARG A 120 9.34 -7.37 5.50
N ALA A 121 9.29 -8.64 5.91
CA ALA A 121 9.02 -9.75 4.99
C ALA A 121 7.67 -9.58 4.28
N CYS A 122 6.58 -9.33 5.01
CA CYS A 122 5.26 -9.13 4.40
C CYS A 122 5.18 -7.85 3.56
N SER A 123 5.92 -6.79 3.91
CA SER A 123 6.01 -5.55 3.12
C SER A 123 6.72 -5.76 1.79
N GLU A 124 7.82 -6.53 1.78
CA GLU A 124 8.53 -6.91 0.55
C GLU A 124 7.67 -7.81 -0.33
N GLU A 125 6.96 -8.79 0.23
CA GLU A 125 6.01 -9.65 -0.50
C GLU A 125 4.86 -8.85 -1.13
N LEU A 126 4.30 -7.88 -0.41
CA LEU A 126 3.29 -6.96 -0.94
C LEU A 126 3.84 -6.17 -2.14
N SER A 127 5.09 -5.72 -2.05
CA SER A 127 5.76 -5.00 -3.13
C SER A 127 5.98 -5.89 -4.35
N THR A 128 6.33 -7.16 -4.14
CA THR A 128 6.40 -8.16 -5.21
C THR A 128 5.06 -8.29 -5.94
N PHE A 129 3.94 -8.45 -5.23
CA PHE A 129 2.62 -8.53 -5.90
C PHE A 129 2.26 -7.26 -6.67
N ARG A 130 2.61 -6.07 -6.17
CA ARG A 130 2.40 -4.81 -6.90
C ARG A 130 3.21 -4.75 -8.19
N ASN A 131 4.44 -5.26 -8.16
CA ASN A 131 5.34 -5.25 -9.32
C ASN A 131 4.97 -6.28 -10.39
N LEU A 132 4.19 -7.31 -10.04
CA LEU A 132 3.71 -8.31 -11.00
C LEU A 132 2.58 -7.80 -11.91
N GLY A 133 1.98 -6.64 -11.60
CA GLY A 133 1.01 -5.98 -12.48
C GLY A 133 -0.29 -6.76 -12.68
N PHE A 134 -0.67 -7.64 -11.74
CA PHE A 134 -1.89 -8.41 -11.83
C PHE A 134 -3.15 -7.53 -11.79
N THR A 135 -4.20 -8.00 -12.47
CA THR A 135 -5.52 -7.35 -12.45
C THR A 135 -6.24 -7.59 -11.12
N HIS A 136 -7.28 -6.79 -10.82
CA HIS A 136 -8.15 -6.97 -9.65
C HIS A 136 -8.64 -8.43 -9.50
N THR A 137 -9.17 -9.01 -10.58
CA THR A 137 -9.70 -10.39 -10.57
C THR A 137 -8.63 -11.43 -10.24
N GLN A 138 -7.44 -11.27 -10.82
CA GLN A 138 -6.30 -12.16 -10.56
C GLN A 138 -5.83 -12.08 -9.11
N LEU A 139 -5.76 -10.85 -8.56
CA LEU A 139 -5.40 -10.64 -7.16
C LEU A 139 -6.47 -11.23 -6.21
N CYS A 140 -7.75 -11.11 -6.53
CA CYS A 140 -8.83 -11.73 -5.75
C CYS A 140 -8.71 -13.25 -5.71
N ARG A 141 -8.50 -13.90 -6.86
CA ARG A 141 -8.28 -15.37 -6.94
C ARG A 141 -7.05 -15.79 -6.15
N LEU A 142 -5.98 -15.02 -6.26
CA LEU A 142 -4.75 -15.30 -5.54
C LEU A 142 -4.93 -15.19 -4.01
N GLY A 143 -5.69 -14.20 -3.54
CA GLY A 143 -6.04 -14.07 -2.13
C GLY A 143 -6.86 -15.26 -1.61
N GLN A 144 -7.81 -15.74 -2.42
CA GLN A 144 -8.61 -16.94 -2.10
C GLN A 144 -7.73 -18.18 -2.00
N PHE A 145 -6.90 -18.43 -3.02
CA PHE A 145 -5.96 -19.54 -3.02
C PHE A 145 -5.08 -19.58 -1.75
N ILE A 146 -4.50 -18.44 -1.36
CA ILE A 146 -3.62 -18.38 -0.18
C ILE A 146 -4.41 -18.66 1.12
N ALA A 147 -5.70 -18.36 1.15
CA ALA A 147 -6.58 -18.64 2.29
C ALA A 147 -7.01 -20.10 2.39
N GLU A 148 -7.02 -20.83 1.27
CA GLU A 148 -7.62 -22.14 1.14
C GLU A 148 -6.66 -23.30 1.46
N LYS A 149 -7.25 -24.47 1.70
CA LYS A 149 -6.52 -25.71 1.99
C LYS A 149 -6.72 -26.67 0.82
N PRO A 150 -5.72 -27.51 0.51
CA PRO A 150 -5.86 -28.48 -0.56
C PRO A 150 -7.04 -29.41 -0.31
N ALA A 151 -7.87 -29.58 -1.33
CA ALA A 151 -8.87 -30.63 -1.40
C ALA A 151 -8.21 -31.99 -1.71
N ASP A 152 -8.89 -33.10 -1.41
CA ASP A 152 -8.46 -34.43 -1.87
C ASP A 152 -8.65 -34.53 -3.40
N GLY A 153 -7.83 -35.32 -4.10
CA GLY A 153 -7.98 -35.46 -5.57
C GLY A 153 -6.73 -35.74 -6.39
N CYS A 154 -5.60 -36.09 -5.77
CA CYS A 154 -4.30 -36.17 -6.46
C CYS A 154 -4.32 -37.06 -7.72
N SER A 155 -5.04 -38.18 -7.72
CA SER A 155 -5.03 -39.11 -8.87
C SER A 155 -5.62 -38.49 -10.14
N GLN A 156 -6.74 -37.76 -10.02
CA GLN A 156 -7.36 -37.06 -11.15
C GLN A 156 -6.49 -35.88 -11.59
N ALA A 157 -5.97 -35.12 -10.63
CA ALA A 157 -5.09 -33.99 -10.92
C ALA A 157 -3.81 -34.41 -11.64
N GLN A 158 -3.14 -35.47 -11.17
CA GLN A 158 -1.95 -36.01 -11.82
C GLN A 158 -2.22 -36.48 -13.26
N ALA A 159 -3.40 -37.03 -13.53
CA ALA A 159 -3.79 -37.43 -14.88
C ALA A 159 -3.97 -36.22 -15.83
N ALA A 160 -4.33 -35.05 -15.31
CA ALA A 160 -4.50 -33.82 -16.08
C ALA A 160 -3.20 -33.04 -16.31
N ILE A 161 -2.14 -33.30 -15.55
CA ILE A 161 -0.86 -32.55 -15.61
C ILE A 161 -0.29 -32.44 -17.03
N PRO A 162 -0.23 -33.50 -17.87
CA PRO A 162 0.32 -33.37 -19.22
C PRO A 162 -0.45 -32.35 -20.08
N ALA A 163 -1.79 -32.33 -19.95
CA ALA A 163 -2.63 -31.39 -20.69
C ALA A 163 -2.43 -29.95 -20.19
N VAL A 164 -2.40 -29.75 -18.87
CA VAL A 164 -2.17 -28.43 -18.24
C VAL A 164 -0.76 -27.91 -18.51
N ALA A 165 0.27 -28.76 -18.49
CA ALA A 165 1.63 -28.40 -18.87
C ALA A 165 1.72 -27.99 -20.35
N GLY A 166 0.92 -28.62 -21.21
CA GLY A 166 0.74 -28.27 -22.62
C GLY A 166 -0.20 -27.09 -22.88
N MET A 167 -0.66 -26.38 -21.84
CA MET A 167 -1.62 -25.26 -21.95
C MET A 167 -2.96 -25.65 -22.60
N VAL A 168 -3.43 -26.89 -22.40
CA VAL A 168 -4.71 -27.40 -22.94
C VAL A 168 -5.66 -27.64 -21.76
N PHE A 169 -6.56 -26.68 -21.52
CA PHE A 169 -7.45 -26.69 -20.35
C PHE A 169 -8.86 -27.21 -20.62
N GLY A 170 -9.30 -27.26 -21.89
CA GLY A 170 -10.71 -27.52 -22.25
C GLY A 170 -11.27 -28.89 -21.87
N GLY A 171 -10.44 -29.82 -21.38
CA GLY A 171 -10.87 -31.13 -20.88
C GLY A 171 -10.65 -31.31 -19.37
N THR A 172 -10.25 -30.26 -18.66
CA THR A 172 -9.93 -30.31 -17.23
C THR A 172 -10.99 -29.56 -16.44
N ASP A 173 -11.55 -30.20 -15.43
CA ASP A 173 -12.54 -29.59 -14.56
C ASP A 173 -11.91 -28.59 -13.57
N ALA A 174 -12.73 -27.67 -13.06
CA ALA A 174 -12.29 -26.62 -12.15
C ALA A 174 -11.70 -27.17 -10.84
N GLU A 175 -12.27 -28.24 -10.28
CA GLU A 175 -11.81 -28.87 -9.03
C GLU A 175 -10.40 -29.46 -9.21
N VAL A 176 -10.11 -30.05 -10.36
CA VAL A 176 -8.78 -30.54 -10.71
C VAL A 176 -7.79 -29.39 -10.86
N LEU A 177 -8.15 -28.29 -11.54
CA LEU A 177 -7.27 -27.13 -11.67
C LEU A 177 -6.97 -26.48 -10.31
N GLU A 178 -7.98 -26.38 -9.45
CA GLU A 178 -7.86 -25.91 -8.07
C GLU A 178 -6.94 -26.81 -7.24
N HIS A 179 -7.10 -28.14 -7.37
CA HIS A 179 -6.24 -29.12 -6.71
C HIS A 179 -4.78 -29.02 -7.17
N LEU A 180 -4.55 -28.87 -8.48
CA LEU A 180 -3.19 -28.67 -9.03
C LEU A 180 -2.49 -27.44 -8.44
N CYS A 181 -3.26 -26.40 -8.12
CA CYS A 181 -2.74 -25.19 -7.50
C CYS A 181 -2.47 -25.36 -6.00
N THR A 182 -3.31 -26.11 -5.27
CA THR A 182 -3.27 -26.19 -3.80
C THR A 182 -2.44 -27.36 -3.26
N CYS A 183 -2.30 -28.46 -4.02
CA CYS A 183 -1.58 -29.66 -3.59
C CYS A 183 -0.08 -29.58 -3.93
N PRO A 184 0.84 -29.57 -2.94
CA PRO A 184 2.28 -29.43 -3.20
C PRO A 184 2.86 -30.51 -4.10
N ASP A 185 2.42 -31.76 -3.95
CA ASP A 185 2.95 -32.89 -4.74
C ASP A 185 2.54 -32.81 -6.22
N CYS A 186 1.27 -32.50 -6.48
CA CYS A 186 0.76 -32.35 -7.83
C CYS A 186 1.38 -31.14 -8.54
N ARG A 187 1.61 -30.06 -7.78
CA ARG A 187 2.27 -28.85 -8.25
C ARG A 187 3.73 -29.10 -8.62
N GLU A 188 4.49 -29.78 -7.77
CA GLU A 188 5.87 -30.16 -8.04
C GLU A 188 5.96 -31.01 -9.31
N LEU A 189 5.05 -31.98 -9.47
CA LEU A 189 4.97 -32.78 -10.68
C LEU A 189 4.65 -31.93 -11.92
N LEU A 190 3.71 -30.99 -11.83
CA LEU A 190 3.41 -30.05 -12.92
C LEU A 190 4.64 -29.21 -13.30
N TYR A 191 5.42 -28.77 -12.32
CA TYR A 191 6.66 -28.04 -12.55
C TYR A 191 7.69 -28.86 -13.33
N GLN A 192 7.87 -30.14 -12.96
CA GLN A 192 8.78 -31.07 -13.64
C GLN A 192 8.34 -31.35 -15.09
N TYR A 193 7.05 -31.48 -15.34
CA TYR A 193 6.52 -31.63 -16.71
C TYR A 193 6.79 -30.39 -17.56
N ARG A 194 6.58 -29.19 -17.01
CA ARG A 194 6.89 -27.92 -17.70
C ARG A 194 8.39 -27.79 -17.98
N GLU A 195 9.25 -28.21 -17.03
CA GLU A 195 10.69 -28.18 -17.23
C GLU A 195 11.15 -29.15 -18.32
N SER A 196 10.57 -30.36 -18.33
CA SER A 196 10.86 -31.36 -19.36
C SER A 196 10.45 -30.84 -20.74
N ALA A 197 9.22 -30.32 -20.88
CA ALA A 197 8.75 -29.70 -22.12
C ALA A 197 9.65 -28.53 -22.56
N ARG A 198 10.10 -27.70 -21.62
CA ARG A 198 11.03 -26.59 -21.89
C ARG A 198 12.37 -27.08 -22.43
N SER A 199 12.91 -28.16 -21.89
CA SER A 199 14.21 -28.73 -22.29
C SER A 199 14.20 -29.35 -23.69
N GLU A 200 13.04 -29.83 -24.13
CA GLU A 200 12.84 -30.39 -25.48
C GLU A 200 12.73 -29.29 -26.56
N LEU A 201 12.34 -28.06 -26.17
CA LEU A 201 12.26 -26.92 -27.07
C LEU A 201 13.66 -26.40 -27.43
N THR A 202 14.06 -26.56 -28.69
CA THR A 202 15.36 -26.07 -29.17
C THR A 202 15.36 -24.54 -29.28
N PRO A 203 16.36 -23.82 -28.74
CA PRO A 203 16.43 -22.34 -28.73
C PRO A 203 16.44 -21.60 -30.08
N GLY A 204 16.21 -22.27 -31.21
CA GLY A 204 16.25 -21.68 -32.56
C GLY A 204 15.00 -21.93 -33.42
N HIS A 205 14.04 -22.72 -32.95
CA HIS A 205 12.77 -22.94 -33.64
C HIS A 205 11.73 -21.91 -33.19
N ALA A 206 12.05 -20.61 -33.36
CA ALA A 206 11.07 -19.54 -33.19
C ALA A 206 10.02 -19.65 -34.31
N ALA A 207 9.01 -20.47 -34.07
CA ALA A 207 7.85 -20.58 -34.94
C ALA A 207 7.18 -19.21 -35.08
N GLN A 208 7.18 -18.72 -36.33
CA GLN A 208 6.35 -17.67 -36.91
C GLN A 208 5.54 -16.75 -35.94
N LYS A 209 6.19 -15.65 -35.54
CA LYS A 209 5.82 -14.23 -35.78
C LYS A 209 4.56 -13.55 -35.20
N GLU A 210 3.63 -14.19 -34.52
CA GLU A 210 2.44 -13.42 -34.05
C GLU A 210 2.61 -12.69 -32.70
N LEU A 211 3.39 -13.22 -31.75
CA LEU A 211 3.60 -12.60 -30.44
C LEU A 211 5.08 -12.64 -30.04
N SER A 212 5.63 -11.50 -29.66
CA SER A 212 6.99 -11.42 -29.12
C SER A 212 7.00 -11.68 -27.61
N CYS A 213 8.08 -12.26 -27.08
CA CYS A 213 8.20 -12.51 -25.64
C CYS A 213 8.14 -11.24 -24.76
N LYS A 214 8.38 -10.07 -25.37
CA LYS A 214 8.32 -8.77 -24.70
C LYS A 214 6.88 -8.27 -24.52
N GLU A 215 5.97 -8.71 -25.38
CA GLU A 215 4.54 -8.35 -25.31
C GLU A 215 3.78 -9.24 -24.34
N VAL A 216 4.36 -10.37 -23.93
CA VAL A 216 3.78 -11.30 -22.95
C VAL A 216 4.16 -10.86 -21.54
N SER A 217 3.21 -10.25 -20.84
CA SER A 217 3.34 -9.82 -19.44
C SER A 217 3.12 -10.96 -18.45
N GLU A 218 3.48 -10.74 -17.19
CA GLU A 218 3.18 -11.64 -16.07
C GLU A 218 1.68 -11.84 -15.88
N ALA A 219 0.88 -10.80 -16.11
CA ALA A 219 -0.58 -10.86 -16.05
C ALA A 219 -1.18 -11.71 -17.18
N ASP A 220 -0.59 -11.68 -18.39
CA ASP A 220 -1.04 -12.51 -19.53
C ASP A 220 -0.83 -14.01 -19.27
N ILE A 221 0.25 -14.37 -18.56
CA ILE A 221 0.60 -15.76 -18.29
C ILE A 221 0.02 -16.27 -16.96
N PHE A 222 -0.61 -15.41 -16.15
CA PHE A 222 -1.10 -15.76 -14.82
C PHE A 222 -2.10 -16.93 -14.87
N GLU A 223 -3.13 -16.88 -15.71
CA GLU A 223 -4.16 -17.93 -15.78
C GLU A 223 -3.57 -19.26 -16.28
N HIS A 224 -2.51 -19.21 -17.08
CA HIS A 224 -1.77 -20.40 -17.52
C HIS A 224 -0.86 -20.96 -16.43
N CYS A 225 -0.28 -20.09 -15.63
CA CYS A 225 0.58 -20.43 -14.50
C CYS A 225 -0.22 -21.00 -13.33
N PHE A 226 -1.37 -20.37 -13.05
CA PHE A 226 -2.14 -20.48 -11.83
C PHE A 226 -3.66 -20.52 -12.16
N PRO A 227 -4.16 -21.64 -12.71
CA PRO A 227 -5.54 -21.77 -13.20
C PRO A 227 -6.59 -21.95 -12.10
N TYR A 228 -6.41 -21.31 -10.94
CA TYR A 228 -7.26 -21.48 -9.77
C TYR A 228 -8.61 -20.79 -9.92
N GLY A 229 -9.70 -21.49 -9.62
CA GLY A 229 -11.05 -20.95 -9.69
C GLY A 229 -11.50 -20.58 -11.11
N ILE A 230 -10.86 -21.18 -12.12
CA ILE A 230 -11.26 -21.11 -13.52
C ILE A 230 -12.15 -22.31 -13.81
N ASP A 231 -13.32 -22.07 -14.40
CA ASP A 231 -14.11 -23.12 -15.06
C ASP A 231 -13.94 -23.00 -16.58
N PRO A 232 -13.10 -23.85 -17.21
CA PRO A 232 -12.87 -23.81 -18.65
C PRO A 232 -14.14 -24.03 -19.49
N ALA A 233 -15.19 -24.63 -18.91
CA ALA A 233 -16.45 -24.87 -19.60
C ALA A 233 -17.49 -23.74 -19.39
N GLY A 234 -17.40 -23.01 -18.27
CA GLY A 234 -18.38 -22.02 -17.83
C GLY A 234 -17.96 -20.56 -18.00
N ASP A 235 -16.67 -20.26 -17.88
CA ASP A 235 -16.16 -18.89 -17.81
C ASP A 235 -15.91 -18.30 -19.20
N ARG A 236 -16.96 -17.71 -19.78
CA ARG A 236 -16.86 -16.98 -21.06
C ARG A 236 -15.94 -15.75 -20.99
N ASP A 237 -15.71 -15.23 -19.79
CA ASP A 237 -14.90 -14.03 -19.55
C ASP A 237 -13.41 -14.35 -19.38
N ILE A 238 -13.04 -15.63 -19.22
CA ILE A 238 -11.65 -16.08 -19.18
C ILE A 238 -11.33 -16.66 -20.54
N GLU A 239 -11.18 -15.78 -21.53
CA GLU A 239 -10.56 -16.19 -22.78
C GLU A 239 -9.08 -16.45 -22.50
N PHE A 240 -8.73 -17.72 -22.27
CA PHE A 240 -7.37 -18.18 -22.50
C PHE A 240 -7.03 -17.75 -23.92
N ARG A 241 -6.27 -16.67 -24.06
CA ARG A 241 -5.94 -16.11 -25.37
C ARG A 241 -5.17 -17.19 -26.11
N GLU A 242 -5.80 -17.81 -27.10
CA GLU A 242 -5.20 -18.95 -27.81
C GLU A 242 -3.84 -18.55 -28.40
N SER A 243 -3.67 -17.30 -28.80
CA SER A 243 -2.40 -16.73 -29.23
C SER A 243 -1.31 -16.79 -28.16
N VAL A 244 -1.64 -16.46 -26.90
CA VAL A 244 -0.72 -16.60 -25.76
C VAL A 244 -0.44 -18.08 -25.49
N ALA A 245 -1.47 -18.94 -25.44
CA ALA A 245 -1.30 -20.38 -25.22
C ALA A 245 -0.38 -21.03 -26.28
N LEU A 246 -0.60 -20.74 -27.56
CA LEU A 246 0.23 -21.20 -28.68
C LEU A 246 1.68 -20.72 -28.55
N HIS A 247 1.88 -19.46 -28.15
CA HIS A 247 3.22 -18.93 -27.89
C HIS A 247 3.91 -19.66 -26.72
N LEU A 248 3.21 -19.84 -25.60
CA LEU A 248 3.75 -20.51 -24.40
C LEU A 248 4.16 -21.97 -24.68
N ARG A 249 3.40 -22.68 -25.52
CA ARG A 249 3.70 -24.08 -25.94
C ARG A 249 4.99 -24.20 -26.76
N SER A 250 5.41 -23.14 -27.45
CA SER A 250 6.51 -23.18 -28.42
C SER A 250 7.72 -22.33 -28.01
N CYS A 251 7.59 -21.52 -26.96
CA CYS A 251 8.61 -20.56 -26.55
C CYS A 251 9.27 -20.96 -25.21
N PRO A 252 10.53 -21.44 -25.21
CA PRO A 252 11.21 -21.84 -23.97
C PRO A 252 11.42 -20.65 -23.00
N THR A 253 11.55 -19.43 -23.52
CA THR A 253 11.70 -18.22 -22.70
C THR A 253 10.43 -17.91 -21.91
N CYS A 254 9.26 -17.95 -22.54
CA CYS A 254 8.00 -17.66 -21.84
C CYS A 254 7.57 -18.82 -20.94
N LEU A 255 7.92 -20.07 -21.27
CA LEU A 255 7.72 -21.19 -20.35
C LEU A 255 8.59 -21.06 -19.09
N ALA A 256 9.83 -20.54 -19.22
CA ALA A 256 10.65 -20.17 -18.06
C ALA A 256 10.01 -19.03 -17.25
N LYS A 257 9.41 -18.02 -17.90
CA LYS A 257 8.64 -16.97 -17.19
C LYS A 257 7.50 -17.54 -16.36
N ILE A 258 6.75 -18.52 -16.88
CA ILE A 258 5.70 -19.22 -16.11
C ILE A 258 6.27 -19.87 -14.86
N GLN A 259 7.38 -20.59 -14.98
CA GLN A 259 8.03 -21.22 -13.82
C GLN A 259 8.56 -20.19 -12.80
N GLN A 260 9.08 -19.06 -13.27
CA GLN A 260 9.51 -17.95 -12.41
C GLN A 260 8.32 -17.33 -11.66
N LEU A 261 7.21 -17.07 -12.36
CA LEU A 261 5.99 -16.54 -11.77
C LEU A 261 5.42 -17.50 -10.72
N HIS A 262 5.38 -18.78 -11.06
CA HIS A 262 4.98 -19.85 -10.17
C HIS A 262 5.86 -19.86 -8.91
N ALA A 263 7.18 -19.90 -9.06
CA ALA A 263 8.12 -19.87 -7.94
C ALA A 263 7.93 -18.62 -7.05
N ALA A 264 7.72 -17.44 -7.66
CA ALA A 264 7.46 -16.21 -6.93
C ALA A 264 6.19 -16.31 -6.08
N VAL A 265 5.06 -16.73 -6.67
CA VAL A 265 3.77 -16.86 -5.97
C VAL A 265 3.87 -17.85 -4.81
N TYR A 266 4.41 -19.05 -5.04
CA TYR A 266 4.49 -20.07 -3.99
C TYR A 266 5.53 -19.77 -2.93
N SER A 267 6.63 -19.09 -3.27
CA SER A 267 7.59 -18.61 -2.26
C SER A 267 6.92 -17.69 -1.25
N ILE A 268 5.98 -16.86 -1.68
CA ILE A 268 5.19 -15.98 -0.82
C ILE A 268 4.14 -16.80 -0.06
N ALA A 269 3.36 -17.64 -0.75
CA ALA A 269 2.27 -18.40 -0.13
C ALA A 269 2.78 -19.34 0.98
N GLU A 270 3.91 -20.02 0.75
CA GLU A 270 4.42 -21.09 1.63
C GLU A 270 5.49 -20.63 2.63
N ARG A 271 6.00 -19.40 2.53
CA ARG A 271 6.99 -18.87 3.48
C ARG A 271 6.58 -19.10 4.96
N PRO A 272 7.47 -19.52 5.86
CA PRO A 272 7.16 -19.52 7.29
C PRO A 272 6.95 -18.10 7.84
N ASP A 273 6.34 -17.99 9.02
CA ASP A 273 6.22 -16.71 9.73
C ASP A 273 7.61 -16.12 10.03
N SER A 274 7.74 -14.78 9.97
CA SER A 274 9.02 -14.10 10.20
C SER A 274 9.34 -13.89 11.68
N GLY A 275 8.61 -14.54 12.59
CA GLY A 275 8.67 -14.30 14.04
C GLY A 275 8.05 -12.97 14.51
N VAL A 276 7.66 -12.08 13.58
CA VAL A 276 6.98 -10.82 13.94
C VAL A 276 5.50 -11.10 14.17
N ALA A 277 4.98 -10.62 15.30
CA ALA A 277 3.55 -10.58 15.56
C ALA A 277 3.15 -9.19 16.03
N THR A 278 1.97 -8.72 15.63
CA THR A 278 1.42 -7.43 16.08
C THR A 278 0.08 -7.62 16.75
N ARG A 279 -0.25 -6.78 17.72
CA ARG A 279 -1.59 -6.69 18.30
C ARG A 279 -2.06 -5.25 18.22
N PHE A 280 -3.21 -5.07 17.60
CA PHE A 280 -3.88 -3.79 17.43
C PHE A 280 -5.05 -3.68 18.40
N THR A 281 -5.08 -2.60 19.19
CA THR A 281 -6.17 -2.31 20.14
C THR A 281 -6.55 -0.83 20.07
N PHE A 282 -7.76 -0.47 20.49
CA PHE A 282 -8.12 0.94 20.67
C PHE A 282 -7.63 1.47 22.01
N ARG A 283 -7.16 2.72 22.00
CA ARG A 283 -6.67 3.40 23.20
C ARG A 283 -7.78 3.48 24.24
N GLY A 284 -7.51 2.92 25.42
CA GLY A 284 -8.47 2.87 26.55
C GLY A 284 -9.20 1.53 26.76
N GLN A 285 -8.97 0.51 25.93
CA GLN A 285 -9.62 -0.80 26.10
C GLN A 285 -8.82 -1.84 26.91
N THR A 286 -7.50 -1.70 27.15
CA THR A 286 -6.73 -2.75 27.88
C THR A 286 -5.64 -2.19 28.79
N GLY A 287 -5.46 -2.88 29.94
CA GLY A 287 -4.36 -2.65 30.88
C GLY A 287 -3.01 -3.09 30.33
N HIS A 288 -1.95 -2.37 30.70
CA HIS A 288 -0.59 -2.49 30.17
C HIS A 288 -0.05 -3.94 30.13
N GLY A 289 -0.02 -4.52 28.93
CA GLY A 289 0.75 -5.73 28.63
C GLY A 289 2.20 -5.42 28.28
N ALA A 290 3.12 -6.34 28.59
CA ALA A 290 4.57 -6.22 28.44
C ALA A 290 5.09 -6.34 26.98
N GLY A 291 4.43 -5.69 26.02
CA GLY A 291 4.88 -5.62 24.62
C GLY A 291 5.69 -4.35 24.34
N ARG A 292 6.59 -4.41 23.35
CA ARG A 292 7.25 -3.21 22.82
C ARG A 292 6.20 -2.40 22.07
N GLN A 293 5.87 -1.21 22.58
CA GLN A 293 4.97 -0.29 21.88
C GLN A 293 5.65 0.13 20.58
N SER A 294 4.99 -0.01 19.43
CA SER A 294 5.49 0.60 18.21
C SER A 294 5.56 2.10 18.47
N GLY A 295 6.71 2.74 18.22
CA GLY A 295 6.91 4.16 18.47
C GLY A 295 5.93 5.07 17.73
N ARG A 296 6.21 6.38 17.72
CA ARG A 296 5.37 7.52 17.30
C ARG A 296 4.56 7.39 15.98
N MET A 297 4.75 6.36 15.17
CA MET A 297 4.08 6.11 13.88
C MET A 297 2.55 6.17 13.94
N TYR A 298 1.94 5.75 15.06
CA TYR A 298 0.48 5.80 15.26
C TYR A 298 0.05 6.77 16.37
N ALA A 299 0.89 7.74 16.75
CA ALA A 299 0.60 8.65 17.86
C ALA A 299 -0.73 9.42 17.67
N ASP A 300 -1.01 9.84 16.44
CA ASP A 300 -2.19 10.61 16.04
C ASP A 300 -3.45 9.76 15.87
N TRP A 301 -3.32 8.43 15.93
CA TRP A 301 -4.45 7.51 15.85
C TRP A 301 -4.89 7.07 17.25
N PRO A 302 -6.20 6.85 17.48
CA PRO A 302 -6.74 6.41 18.77
C PRO A 302 -6.50 4.90 19.01
N VAL A 303 -5.32 4.41 18.64
CA VAL A 303 -4.96 3.00 18.65
C VAL A 303 -3.66 2.80 19.41
N ASP A 304 -3.54 1.64 20.03
CA ASP A 304 -2.33 1.15 20.66
C ASP A 304 -1.88 -0.10 19.90
N VAL A 305 -0.61 -0.10 19.49
CA VAL A 305 0.01 -1.19 18.74
C VAL A 305 1.14 -1.79 19.57
N GLN A 306 1.03 -3.09 19.81
CA GLN A 306 2.07 -3.89 20.46
C GLN A 306 2.74 -4.75 19.39
N VAL A 307 4.07 -4.71 19.34
CA VAL A 307 4.88 -5.59 18.48
C VAL A 307 5.58 -6.60 19.36
N PHE A 308 5.47 -7.86 18.97
CA PHE A 308 6.14 -9.00 19.60
C PHE A 308 7.12 -9.58 18.60
N GLU A 309 8.35 -9.76 19.04
CA GLU A 309 9.32 -10.62 18.37
C GLU A 309 9.19 -11.97 19.09
N GLN A 310 8.66 -12.98 18.41
CA GLN A 310 8.80 -14.35 18.91
C GLN A 310 10.28 -14.70 18.78
N GLU A 311 10.96 -14.82 19.92
CA GLU A 311 12.22 -15.55 19.98
C GLU A 311 11.98 -16.93 19.37
N ASP A 312 12.92 -17.38 18.53
CA ASP A 312 12.83 -18.56 17.67
C ASP A 312 12.01 -19.69 18.31
N PRO A 313 11.17 -20.41 17.55
CA PRO A 313 10.46 -21.57 18.09
C PRO A 313 11.48 -22.53 18.65
N VAL A 314 11.65 -22.52 19.98
CA VAL A 314 12.51 -23.44 20.71
C VAL A 314 12.05 -24.83 20.29
N ASP A 315 12.93 -25.53 19.58
CA ASP A 315 12.74 -26.87 19.02
C ASP A 315 12.28 -27.80 20.15
N THR A 316 10.97 -27.90 20.32
CA THR A 316 10.35 -28.58 21.45
C THR A 316 10.25 -30.04 21.05
N ARG A 317 11.41 -30.70 20.98
CA ARG A 317 11.49 -32.15 21.11
C ARG A 317 11.15 -32.49 22.54
N VAL A 318 9.84 -32.69 22.74
CA VAL A 318 9.19 -33.23 23.91
C VAL A 318 10.00 -34.41 24.48
N THR A 319 10.56 -34.22 25.67
CA THR A 319 10.80 -35.33 26.59
C THR A 319 9.49 -35.51 27.35
N GLU A 320 8.81 -36.59 27.05
CA GLU A 320 7.50 -36.96 27.59
C GLU A 320 7.65 -37.35 29.06
N ALA A 321 7.13 -36.51 29.97
CA ALA A 321 6.84 -36.87 31.34
C ALA A 321 5.41 -36.42 31.69
N ALA A 322 4.64 -37.37 32.21
CA ALA A 322 3.19 -37.35 32.40
C ALA A 322 2.68 -36.29 33.43
N PRO A 323 1.37 -35.98 33.43
CA PRO A 323 0.86 -34.64 33.74
C PRO A 323 0.30 -34.49 35.16
N GLU A 324 0.40 -33.27 35.70
CA GLU A 324 -0.54 -32.74 36.69
C GLU A 324 -1.46 -31.69 36.05
N ALA A 325 -2.71 -31.71 36.51
CA ALA A 325 -3.91 -31.14 35.89
C ALA A 325 -3.81 -29.64 35.55
N VAL A 326 -3.87 -29.33 34.25
CA VAL A 326 -4.26 -28.03 33.71
C VAL A 326 -5.44 -28.24 32.77
N SER A 327 -6.45 -27.36 32.91
CA SER A 327 -7.73 -27.38 32.22
C SER A 327 -7.61 -27.52 30.69
N PRO A 328 -8.60 -28.14 30.03
CA PRO A 328 -8.49 -28.48 28.61
C PRO A 328 -8.49 -27.22 27.75
N GLU A 329 -7.41 -27.02 27.00
CA GLU A 329 -7.38 -26.15 25.83
C GLU A 329 -8.48 -26.58 24.84
N PRO A 330 -9.26 -25.65 24.28
CA PRO A 330 -10.21 -25.99 23.25
C PRO A 330 -9.41 -26.39 22.00
N LYS A 331 -9.51 -27.67 21.62
CA LYS A 331 -9.08 -28.17 20.30
C LYS A 331 -9.88 -27.46 19.22
N GLN A 332 -9.40 -26.28 18.83
CA GLN A 332 -10.00 -25.49 17.77
C GLN A 332 -9.61 -26.13 16.45
N LYS A 333 -10.44 -27.08 16.00
CA LYS A 333 -10.54 -27.43 14.59
C LYS A 333 -10.88 -26.12 13.87
N VAL A 334 -9.89 -25.49 13.25
CA VAL A 334 -10.09 -24.35 12.35
C VAL A 334 -10.74 -24.91 11.09
N SER A 335 -12.07 -25.05 11.18
CA SER A 335 -12.97 -25.30 10.07
C SER A 335 -12.83 -24.16 9.07
N VAL A 336 -12.64 -24.56 7.81
CA VAL A 336 -12.62 -23.73 6.60
C VAL A 336 -13.60 -22.57 6.74
N VAL A 337 -13.08 -21.35 6.59
CA VAL A 337 -13.84 -20.11 6.71
C VAL A 337 -14.81 -20.05 5.54
N ASN A 338 -16.03 -20.55 5.75
CA ASN A 338 -17.16 -20.20 4.91
C ASN A 338 -17.54 -18.76 5.26
N LEU A 339 -16.93 -17.81 4.54
CA LEU A 339 -16.98 -16.35 4.75
C LEU A 339 -18.43 -15.83 4.94
N GLN A 340 -19.41 -16.52 4.34
CA GLN A 340 -20.84 -16.21 4.47
C GLN A 340 -21.42 -16.35 5.90
N ARG A 341 -20.81 -17.11 6.83
CA ARG A 341 -21.42 -17.38 8.15
C ARG A 341 -20.95 -16.49 9.30
N TYR A 342 -19.91 -15.68 9.13
CA TYR A 342 -19.42 -14.76 10.17
C TYR A 342 -19.99 -13.32 10.07
N LEU A 343 -20.84 -13.05 9.07
CA LEU A 343 -21.46 -11.75 8.88
C LEU A 343 -22.37 -11.31 10.05
N LYS A 344 -23.05 -12.21 10.77
CA LYS A 344 -24.14 -11.75 11.66
C LYS A 344 -23.75 -11.15 13.02
N PRO A 345 -22.70 -11.60 13.74
CA PRO A 345 -22.31 -10.96 15.00
C PRO A 345 -21.11 -10.00 14.89
N ALA A 346 -20.39 -9.96 13.75
CA ALA A 346 -19.22 -9.10 13.56
C ALA A 346 -19.56 -7.67 13.07
N ILE A 347 -20.73 -7.49 12.44
CA ILE A 347 -21.18 -6.20 11.88
C ILE A 347 -21.38 -5.14 12.96
N ALA A 348 -21.90 -5.49 14.14
CA ALA A 348 -22.21 -4.52 15.19
C ALA A 348 -20.96 -3.82 15.76
N ALA A 349 -19.82 -4.52 15.86
CA ALA A 349 -18.58 -3.91 16.36
C ALA A 349 -17.85 -3.11 15.26
N ALA A 350 -17.86 -3.59 14.02
CA ALA A 350 -17.24 -2.91 12.88
C ALA A 350 -17.98 -1.62 12.49
N ALA A 351 -19.32 -1.61 12.57
CA ALA A 351 -20.14 -0.43 12.33
C ALA A 351 -19.82 0.68 13.33
N VAL A 352 -19.74 0.39 14.64
CA VAL A 352 -19.39 1.40 15.68
C VAL A 352 -17.98 1.98 15.49
N ILE A 353 -17.03 1.18 14.97
CA ILE A 353 -15.67 1.64 14.66
C ILE A 353 -15.66 2.54 13.41
N LEU A 354 -16.39 2.17 12.35
CA LEU A 354 -16.58 3.01 11.16
C LEU A 354 -17.32 4.31 11.50
N ILE A 355 -18.28 4.26 12.43
CA ILE A 355 -19.01 5.43 12.96
C ILE A 355 -18.06 6.36 13.73
N GLY A 356 -17.15 5.81 14.54
CA GLY A 356 -16.10 6.59 15.20
C GLY A 356 -15.18 7.29 14.20
N PHE A 357 -14.77 6.60 13.14
CA PHE A 357 -13.94 7.17 12.07
C PHE A 357 -14.68 8.24 11.25
N ALA A 358 -15.94 8.02 10.89
CA ALA A 358 -16.74 8.97 10.11
C ALA A 358 -16.98 10.31 10.85
N PHE A 359 -16.98 10.31 12.19
CA PHE A 359 -17.13 11.56 12.96
C PHE A 359 -15.86 12.42 13.04
N PHE A 360 -14.66 11.85 12.83
CA PHE A 360 -13.41 12.62 12.81
C PHE A 360 -13.05 13.18 11.43
N PHE A 361 -13.59 12.61 10.34
CA PHE A 361 -13.18 12.93 8.96
C PHE A 361 -14.30 13.49 8.07
N GLY A 362 -15.28 14.18 8.67
CA GLY A 362 -16.43 14.79 7.99
C GLY A 362 -16.09 15.99 7.10
N THR A 363 -15.30 15.78 6.05
CA THR A 363 -15.28 16.58 4.82
C THR A 363 -15.29 15.60 3.64
N PRO A 364 -16.07 15.87 2.57
CA PRO A 364 -16.22 14.93 1.46
C PRO A 364 -14.87 14.71 0.76
N ALA A 365 -14.27 13.53 0.99
CA ALA A 365 -13.03 13.13 0.37
C ALA A 365 -13.30 12.70 -1.08
N ALA A 366 -13.29 13.64 -2.01
CA ALA A 366 -12.51 13.39 -3.22
C ALA A 366 -11.09 13.09 -2.72
N LYS A 367 -10.59 11.87 -2.96
CA LYS A 367 -9.36 11.29 -2.38
C LYS A 367 -8.18 12.29 -2.34
N ALA A 368 -8.09 13.09 -1.29
CA ALA A 368 -6.99 14.02 -1.11
C ALA A 368 -5.77 13.22 -0.66
N ILE A 369 -4.67 13.33 -1.39
CA ILE A 369 -3.37 12.80 -0.99
C ILE A 369 -2.99 13.45 0.34
N ASP A 370 -2.75 12.62 1.34
CA ASP A 370 -2.31 13.07 2.66
C ASP A 370 -0.83 13.48 2.60
N LEU A 371 -0.45 14.51 3.37
CA LEU A 371 0.93 15.01 3.40
C LEU A 371 1.93 13.88 3.76
N ASN A 372 1.56 12.96 4.66
CA ASN A 372 2.41 11.85 5.05
C ASN A 372 2.61 10.83 3.90
N GLN A 373 1.64 10.70 2.99
CA GLN A 373 1.79 9.84 1.82
C GLN A 373 2.89 10.36 0.89
N ILE A 374 2.99 11.69 0.72
CA ILE A 374 4.07 12.32 -0.06
C ILE A 374 5.44 12.06 0.59
N TYR A 375 5.56 12.28 1.90
CA TYR A 375 6.80 12.01 2.63
C TYR A 375 7.22 10.54 2.53
N ARG A 376 6.27 9.62 2.65
CA ARG A 376 6.52 8.17 2.52
C ARG A 376 6.96 7.83 1.09
N ALA A 377 6.29 8.38 0.07
CA ALA A 377 6.63 8.10 -1.33
C ALA A 377 8.06 8.56 -1.66
N ILE A 378 8.45 9.77 -1.24
CA ILE A 378 9.84 10.26 -1.41
C ILE A 378 10.83 9.36 -0.65
N GLY A 379 10.51 8.95 0.57
CA GLY A 379 11.38 8.08 1.36
C GLY A 379 11.59 6.67 0.77
N ILE A 380 10.63 6.19 -0.03
CA ILE A 380 10.74 4.92 -0.78
C ILE A 380 11.52 5.12 -2.09
N ALA A 381 11.47 6.32 -2.68
CA ALA A 381 12.19 6.61 -3.90
C ALA A 381 13.71 6.53 -3.67
N GLY A 382 14.31 5.43 -4.14
CA GLY A 382 15.72 5.14 -3.88
C GLY A 382 16.68 6.11 -4.57
N ASN A 383 16.25 6.75 -5.67
CA ASN A 383 17.07 7.58 -6.55
C ASN A 383 16.28 8.82 -6.99
N ILE A 384 16.87 9.99 -6.79
CA ILE A 384 16.20 11.28 -7.00
C ILE A 384 17.15 12.23 -7.72
N HIS A 385 16.65 12.92 -8.74
CA HIS A 385 17.25 14.09 -9.35
C HIS A 385 16.35 15.31 -9.12
N VAL A 386 16.92 16.40 -8.59
CA VAL A 386 16.22 17.65 -8.32
C VAL A 386 16.92 18.79 -9.04
N SER A 387 16.19 19.49 -9.90
CA SER A 387 16.61 20.73 -10.56
C SER A 387 15.95 21.92 -9.87
N ILE A 388 16.74 22.89 -9.40
CA ILE A 388 16.28 24.06 -8.64
C ILE A 388 16.44 25.33 -9.48
N PHE A 389 15.36 26.08 -9.64
CA PHE A 389 15.27 27.28 -10.48
C PHE A 389 15.00 28.53 -9.62
N ASP A 390 15.63 29.64 -10.01
CA ASP A 390 15.21 30.97 -9.53
C ASP A 390 13.86 31.34 -10.21
N PRO A 391 13.03 32.20 -9.59
CA PRO A 391 11.72 32.56 -10.13
C PRO A 391 11.79 33.10 -11.57
N GLY A 392 11.13 32.41 -12.51
CA GLY A 392 11.12 32.77 -13.93
C GLY A 392 12.37 32.39 -14.73
N GLY A 393 13.34 31.72 -14.11
CA GLY A 393 14.51 31.18 -14.80
C GLY A 393 14.17 29.94 -15.62
N THR A 394 14.80 29.79 -16.79
CA THR A 394 14.67 28.60 -17.66
C THR A 394 15.81 27.60 -17.48
N GLU A 395 16.89 28.00 -16.81
CA GLU A 395 18.04 27.16 -16.51
C GLU A 395 18.12 26.91 -15.00
N PRO A 396 18.46 25.68 -14.57
CA PRO A 396 18.58 25.37 -13.15
C PRO A 396 19.82 26.05 -12.56
N LYS A 397 19.63 26.69 -11.42
CA LYS A 397 20.71 27.27 -10.61
C LYS A 397 21.55 26.19 -9.95
N THR A 398 20.87 25.14 -9.49
CA THR A 398 21.47 24.00 -8.82
C THR A 398 20.75 22.74 -9.29
N GLU A 399 21.52 21.69 -9.54
CA GLU A 399 21.01 20.33 -9.76
C GLU A 399 21.60 19.41 -8.68
N GLU A 400 20.79 18.53 -8.10
CA GLU A 400 21.21 17.55 -7.10
C GLU A 400 20.76 16.15 -7.51
N TRP A 401 21.63 15.16 -7.39
CA TRP A 401 21.32 13.74 -7.55
C TRP A 401 21.65 13.01 -6.25
N ALA A 402 20.73 12.16 -5.80
CA ALA A 402 20.96 11.24 -4.68
C ALA A 402 20.53 9.83 -5.09
N SER A 403 21.36 8.84 -4.76
CA SER A 403 21.05 7.43 -4.93
C SER A 403 21.43 6.68 -3.66
N SER A 404 20.42 6.15 -2.99
CA SER A 404 20.57 5.33 -1.78
C SER A 404 21.08 3.93 -2.11
N SER A 405 20.65 3.34 -3.23
CA SER A 405 21.10 2.04 -3.74
C SER A 405 22.58 2.05 -4.09
N LEU A 406 23.03 3.08 -4.80
CA LEU A 406 24.43 3.22 -5.22
C LEU A 406 25.30 3.92 -4.17
N GLY A 407 24.70 4.55 -3.16
CA GLY A 407 25.44 5.35 -2.18
C GLY A 407 26.16 6.52 -2.84
N ILE A 408 25.46 7.29 -3.68
CA ILE A 408 26.00 8.43 -4.43
C ILE A 408 25.21 9.69 -4.09
N TYR A 409 25.93 10.81 -3.92
CA TYR A 409 25.35 12.16 -3.93
C TYR A 409 26.17 13.05 -4.86
N MET A 410 25.52 13.70 -5.80
CA MET A 410 26.14 14.62 -6.74
C MET A 410 25.41 15.96 -6.70
N SER A 411 26.14 17.06 -6.76
CA SER A 411 25.55 18.39 -6.92
C SER A 411 26.30 19.20 -7.96
N LYS A 412 25.54 19.97 -8.73
CA LYS A 412 26.05 20.88 -9.75
C LYS A 412 25.53 22.27 -9.47
N VAL A 413 26.43 23.22 -9.30
CA VAL A 413 26.11 24.63 -9.07
C VAL A 413 26.82 25.44 -10.15
N GLY A 414 26.05 25.99 -11.09
CA GLY A 414 26.58 26.59 -12.30
C GLY A 414 27.43 25.58 -13.10
N GLN A 415 28.75 25.81 -13.15
CA GLN A 415 29.71 24.98 -13.89
C GLN A 415 30.60 24.11 -12.98
N GLU A 416 30.37 24.13 -11.66
CA GLU A 416 31.10 23.29 -10.71
C GLU A 416 30.24 22.09 -10.35
N LEU A 417 30.83 20.89 -10.46
CA LEU A 417 30.21 19.64 -10.06
C LEU A 417 30.98 19.01 -8.91
N THR A 418 30.27 18.57 -7.89
CA THR A 418 30.82 17.84 -6.75
C THR A 418 30.14 16.48 -6.66
N LEU A 419 30.92 15.41 -6.77
CA LEU A 419 30.47 14.03 -6.63
C LEU A 419 31.00 13.43 -5.32
N TRP A 420 30.11 12.82 -4.56
CA TRP A 420 30.40 11.95 -3.44
C TRP A 420 29.99 10.51 -3.78
N ASP A 421 30.96 9.60 -3.74
CA ASP A 421 30.77 8.18 -4.00
C ASP A 421 31.16 7.39 -2.74
N PHE A 422 30.29 6.51 -2.27
CA PHE A 422 30.50 5.72 -1.06
C PHE A 422 30.66 4.21 -1.32
N ARG A 423 30.62 3.75 -2.58
CA ARG A 423 30.64 2.31 -2.95
C ARG A 423 31.90 1.59 -2.49
N ALA A 424 33.05 2.22 -2.67
CA ALA A 424 34.37 1.69 -2.29
C ALA A 424 34.98 2.45 -1.08
N GLY A 425 34.11 3.09 -0.28
CA GLY A 425 34.51 4.07 0.73
C GLY A 425 34.28 5.52 0.26
N PRO A 426 34.27 6.49 1.19
CA PRO A 426 34.00 7.89 0.87
C PRO A 426 35.05 8.46 -0.09
N LYS A 427 34.61 8.91 -1.26
CA LYS A 427 35.41 9.61 -2.26
C LYS A 427 34.70 10.90 -2.64
N LYS A 428 35.45 12.01 -2.69
CA LYS A 428 34.95 13.30 -3.17
C LYS A 428 35.72 13.69 -4.43
N VAL A 429 34.99 13.97 -5.49
CA VAL A 429 35.54 14.48 -6.75
C VAL A 429 34.92 15.84 -7.03
N LYS A 430 35.75 16.79 -7.46
CA LYS A 430 35.28 18.06 -8.01
C LYS A 430 35.70 18.17 -9.47
N SER A 431 34.77 18.57 -10.33
CA SER A 431 35.05 18.85 -11.74
C SER A 431 34.45 20.19 -12.15
N SER A 432 35.03 20.80 -13.17
CA SER A 432 34.49 21.99 -13.83
C SER A 432 34.84 21.92 -15.32
N ARG A 433 34.06 22.59 -16.17
CA ARG A 433 34.09 22.44 -17.65
C ARG A 433 35.47 22.54 -18.31
N ASN A 434 36.43 23.19 -17.66
CA ASN A 434 37.78 23.43 -18.18
C ASN A 434 38.90 22.85 -17.30
N VAL A 435 38.56 22.04 -16.28
CA VAL A 435 39.53 21.50 -15.32
C VAL A 435 39.26 20.01 -15.16
N ALA A 436 40.31 19.20 -15.33
CA ALA A 436 40.21 17.76 -15.14
C ALA A 436 39.66 17.42 -13.74
N PRO A 437 38.83 16.38 -13.60
CA PRO A 437 38.29 15.97 -12.30
C PRO A 437 39.41 15.71 -11.29
N GLU A 438 39.35 16.38 -10.13
CA GLU A 438 40.35 16.24 -9.07
C GLU A 438 39.73 15.53 -7.86
N ALA A 439 40.46 14.55 -7.31
CA ALA A 439 40.10 13.96 -6.03
C ALA A 439 40.45 14.95 -4.92
N VAL A 440 39.44 15.39 -4.17
CA VAL A 440 39.62 16.41 -3.14
C VAL A 440 39.63 15.75 -1.76
N PRO A 441 40.56 16.11 -0.86
CA PRO A 441 40.48 15.70 0.54
C PRO A 441 39.10 16.04 1.13
N PHE A 442 38.53 15.12 1.89
CA PHE A 442 37.27 15.35 2.60
C PHE A 442 37.47 15.20 4.10
N THR A 443 36.57 15.83 4.86
CA THR A 443 36.46 15.65 6.31
C THR A 443 35.35 14.65 6.62
N GLU A 444 35.43 13.98 7.77
CA GLU A 444 34.35 13.09 8.22
C GLU A 444 33.01 13.83 8.34
N ALA A 445 33.04 15.09 8.79
CA ALA A 445 31.85 15.94 8.84
C ALA A 445 31.23 16.16 7.45
N GLY A 446 32.07 16.37 6.42
CA GLY A 446 31.62 16.50 5.03
C GLY A 446 31.03 15.20 4.49
N ALA A 447 31.69 14.06 4.74
CA ALA A 447 31.18 12.74 4.36
C ALA A 447 29.84 12.42 5.06
N ALA A 448 29.71 12.75 6.34
CA ALA A 448 28.47 12.57 7.10
C ALA A 448 27.35 13.47 6.55
N ALA A 449 27.66 14.72 6.17
CA ALA A 449 26.69 15.61 5.54
C ALA A 449 26.21 15.07 4.19
N ALA A 450 27.11 14.58 3.35
CA ALA A 450 26.76 13.96 2.07
C ALA A 450 25.91 12.68 2.28
N ARG A 451 26.23 11.84 3.26
CA ARG A 451 25.38 10.67 3.62
C ARG A 451 23.98 11.05 4.09
N ARG A 452 23.85 12.15 4.84
CA ARG A 452 22.52 12.67 5.20
C ARG A 452 21.76 13.13 3.96
N ARG A 453 22.43 13.76 3.00
CA ARG A 453 21.81 14.15 1.72
C ARG A 453 21.32 12.97 0.90
N ILE A 454 22.05 11.85 0.87
CA ILE A 454 21.63 10.62 0.17
C ILE A 454 20.25 10.11 0.67
N ASN A 455 19.96 10.27 1.97
CA ASN A 455 18.74 9.80 2.59
C ASN A 455 17.75 10.93 2.92
N SER A 456 18.00 12.14 2.43
CA SER A 456 17.15 13.32 2.67
C SER A 456 16.30 13.58 1.43
N PRO A 457 15.11 14.17 1.58
CA PRO A 457 14.25 14.52 0.45
C PRO A 457 14.77 15.66 -0.42
N LEU A 458 16.05 16.06 -0.31
CA LEU A 458 16.72 17.08 -1.14
C LEU A 458 15.96 18.42 -1.24
N GLY A 459 15.22 18.79 -0.18
CA GLY A 459 14.43 20.02 -0.17
C GLY A 459 13.17 19.99 -1.06
N ILE A 460 12.76 18.81 -1.55
CA ILE A 460 11.46 18.62 -2.24
C ILE A 460 10.32 19.01 -1.31
N VAL A 461 10.43 18.64 -0.03
CA VAL A 461 9.52 19.01 1.06
C VAL A 461 10.13 20.07 1.97
N PRO A 462 9.30 20.92 2.62
CA PRO A 462 9.79 22.03 3.45
C PRO A 462 10.48 21.61 4.75
N PHE A 463 10.26 20.38 5.21
CA PHE A 463 10.85 19.85 6.44
C PHE A 463 11.40 18.45 6.18
N ASP A 464 12.56 18.12 6.75
CA ASP A 464 13.19 16.81 6.56
C ASP A 464 12.37 15.68 7.21
N ASN A 465 11.53 16.01 8.19
CA ASN A 465 10.69 15.05 8.91
C ASN A 465 9.28 15.60 9.15
N MET A 466 8.26 14.73 9.07
CA MET A 466 6.87 15.08 9.38
C MET A 466 6.69 15.66 10.79
N SER A 467 7.50 15.26 11.77
CA SER A 467 7.45 15.79 13.14
C SER A 467 7.95 17.23 13.28
N GLU A 468 8.59 17.78 12.25
CA GLU A 468 9.02 19.18 12.19
C GLU A 468 7.95 20.09 11.58
N VAL A 469 6.89 19.53 10.99
CA VAL A 469 5.77 20.30 10.46
C VAL A 469 5.11 21.07 11.62
N PRO A 470 5.02 22.41 11.53
CA PRO A 470 4.43 23.22 12.58
C PRO A 470 2.96 22.86 12.83
N PRO A 471 2.46 22.96 14.07
CA PRO A 471 1.08 22.65 14.39
C PRO A 471 0.08 23.63 13.76
N ASP A 472 0.53 24.81 13.32
CA ASP A 472 -0.28 25.78 12.57
C ASP A 472 -0.22 25.57 11.05
N ALA A 473 0.46 24.53 10.58
CA ALA A 473 0.50 24.20 9.16
C ALA A 473 -0.88 23.72 8.67
N ILE A 474 -1.30 24.22 7.52
CA ILE A 474 -2.59 23.88 6.89
C ILE A 474 -2.30 23.27 5.52
N TRP A 475 -2.79 22.05 5.32
CA TRP A 475 -2.69 21.30 4.07
C TRP A 475 -4.01 21.36 3.31
N ASN A 476 -4.01 21.83 2.06
CA ASN A 476 -5.22 21.95 1.25
C ASN A 476 -4.96 21.51 -0.20
N ARG A 477 -5.91 20.79 -0.79
CA ARG A 477 -5.95 20.56 -2.25
C ARG A 477 -6.32 21.86 -2.96
N VAL A 478 -5.59 22.20 -4.02
CA VAL A 478 -5.88 23.33 -4.89
C VAL A 478 -6.93 22.91 -5.91
N ALA A 479 -7.95 23.74 -6.13
CA ALA A 479 -9.04 23.42 -7.05
C ALA A 479 -8.59 23.54 -8.51
N ASP A 480 -9.05 22.61 -9.35
CA ASP A 480 -8.60 22.43 -10.74
C ASP A 480 -8.90 23.66 -11.62
N ASP A 481 -9.91 24.46 -11.27
CA ASP A 481 -10.31 25.70 -11.96
C ASP A 481 -9.30 26.85 -11.79
N THR A 482 -8.38 26.73 -10.84
CA THR A 482 -7.33 27.73 -10.59
C THR A 482 -5.97 27.35 -11.19
N LEU A 483 -5.87 26.19 -11.83
CA LEU A 483 -4.62 25.66 -12.38
C LEU A 483 -4.46 26.03 -13.87
N GLN A 484 -3.21 26.18 -14.29
CA GLN A 484 -2.87 26.37 -15.71
C GLN A 484 -2.96 25.04 -16.45
N SER A 485 -3.19 25.06 -17.77
CA SER A 485 -3.43 23.86 -18.61
C SER A 485 -2.35 22.77 -18.49
N ASP A 486 -1.13 23.15 -18.15
CA ASP A 486 0.05 22.27 -18.17
C ASP A 486 0.12 21.33 -16.95
N THR A 487 -0.91 21.33 -16.08
CA THR A 487 -0.98 20.49 -14.88
C THR A 487 -2.03 19.36 -14.98
N GLN A 488 -2.49 19.02 -16.19
CA GLN A 488 -3.61 18.08 -16.39
C GLN A 488 -3.39 16.68 -15.80
N ASP A 489 -2.14 16.26 -15.58
CA ASP A 489 -1.80 14.93 -15.06
C ASP A 489 -1.32 14.95 -13.60
N SER A 490 -1.51 16.05 -12.85
CA SER A 490 -1.03 16.16 -11.48
C SER A 490 -2.08 16.73 -10.54
N GLU A 491 -2.13 16.19 -9.33
CA GLU A 491 -2.89 16.79 -8.24
C GLU A 491 -2.05 17.86 -7.55
N VAL A 492 -2.65 19.00 -7.23
CA VAL A 492 -1.93 20.14 -6.68
C VAL A 492 -2.39 20.43 -5.26
N TYR A 493 -1.42 20.66 -4.39
CA TYR A 493 -1.66 20.91 -2.98
C TYR A 493 -0.83 22.07 -2.46
N ASP A 494 -1.38 22.77 -1.47
CA ASP A 494 -0.73 23.86 -0.75
C ASP A 494 -0.57 23.48 0.73
N LEU A 495 0.67 23.54 1.23
CA LEU A 495 0.96 23.60 2.66
C LEU A 495 1.29 25.05 3.04
N THR A 496 0.58 25.63 3.99
CA THR A 496 0.86 26.99 4.49
C THR A 496 1.14 26.98 5.98
N TRP A 497 2.17 27.69 6.45
CA TRP A 497 2.53 27.75 7.86
C TRP A 497 3.18 29.09 8.22
N THR A 498 3.28 29.40 9.50
CA THR A 498 3.94 30.62 10.00
C THR A 498 5.35 30.32 10.49
N GLU A 499 6.34 30.96 9.90
CA GLU A 499 7.73 30.92 10.38
C GLU A 499 8.04 32.18 11.20
N ARG A 500 8.50 32.01 12.46
CA ARG A 500 8.94 33.12 13.29
C ARG A 500 10.45 33.28 13.19
N GLY A 501 10.89 34.41 12.64
CA GLY A 501 12.31 34.75 12.58
C GLY A 501 12.89 35.06 13.97
N SER A 502 14.22 35.12 14.06
CA SER A 502 14.96 35.43 15.30
C SER A 502 14.63 36.79 15.93
N ARG A 503 14.06 37.72 15.15
CA ARG A 503 13.57 39.04 15.62
C ARG A 503 12.07 39.06 15.98
N GLY A 504 11.43 37.89 16.04
CA GLY A 504 10.00 37.74 16.40
C GLY A 504 9.00 38.11 15.30
N GLN A 505 9.46 38.58 14.14
CA GLN A 505 8.57 38.84 13.00
C GLN A 505 8.11 37.52 12.37
N ALA A 506 6.79 37.36 12.27
CA ALA A 506 6.16 36.23 11.60
C ALA A 506 6.17 36.44 10.08
N LYS A 507 6.61 35.43 9.34
CA LYS A 507 6.50 35.33 7.88
C LYS A 507 5.58 34.17 7.54
N LEU A 508 4.64 34.40 6.64
CA LEU A 508 3.83 33.31 6.11
C LEU A 508 4.65 32.60 5.03
N LYS A 509 4.75 31.27 5.14
CA LYS A 509 5.36 30.40 4.15
C LYS A 509 4.28 29.58 3.48
N LYS A 510 4.51 29.27 2.20
CA LYS A 510 3.64 28.41 1.42
C LYS A 510 4.50 27.50 0.55
N TRP A 511 4.23 26.21 0.58
CA TRP A 511 4.80 25.22 -0.31
C TRP A 511 3.67 24.66 -1.16
N ARG A 512 3.80 24.80 -2.48
CA ARG A 512 2.87 24.23 -3.45
C ARG A 512 3.55 23.05 -4.12
N VAL A 513 2.89 21.90 -4.14
CA VAL A 513 3.42 20.67 -4.72
C VAL A 513 2.47 20.11 -5.76
N PHE A 514 3.05 19.57 -6.83
CA PHE A 514 2.35 18.92 -7.93
C PHE A 514 2.72 17.44 -7.88
N VAL A 515 1.73 16.61 -7.61
CA VAL A 515 1.89 15.21 -7.25
C VAL A 515 1.31 14.33 -8.34
N ASP A 516 2.07 13.33 -8.76
CA ASP A 516 1.56 12.27 -9.62
C ASP A 516 0.57 11.37 -8.84
N PRO A 517 -0.71 11.30 -9.23
CA PRO A 517 -1.73 10.60 -8.42
C PRO A 517 -1.56 9.07 -8.40
N GLY A 518 -0.80 8.49 -9.33
CA GLY A 518 -0.54 7.05 -9.36
C GLY A 518 0.53 6.63 -8.35
N SER A 519 1.57 7.45 -8.18
CA SER A 519 2.75 7.15 -7.36
C SER A 519 2.83 7.94 -6.06
N ASN A 520 2.03 9.01 -5.91
CA ASN A 520 2.14 10.02 -4.85
C ASN A 520 3.49 10.75 -4.81
N LEU A 521 4.28 10.66 -5.88
CA LEU A 521 5.58 11.31 -5.98
C LEU A 521 5.43 12.74 -6.49
N PRO A 522 6.07 13.73 -5.83
CA PRO A 522 6.15 15.08 -6.36
C PRO A 522 6.92 15.12 -7.67
N ARG A 523 6.37 15.78 -8.68
CA ARG A 523 7.07 16.10 -9.95
C ARG A 523 7.59 17.54 -9.97
N LYS A 524 6.93 18.41 -9.22
CA LYS A 524 7.26 19.83 -9.14
C LYS A 524 6.91 20.36 -7.75
N ALA A 525 7.72 21.29 -7.25
CA ALA A 525 7.46 22.00 -6.00
C ALA A 525 7.79 23.49 -6.14
N GLN A 526 7.04 24.35 -5.46
CA GLN A 526 7.21 25.80 -5.48
C GLN A 526 7.16 26.31 -4.05
N PHE A 527 8.15 27.11 -3.65
CA PHE A 527 8.22 27.70 -2.32
C PHE A 527 7.96 29.19 -2.40
N TYR A 528 7.04 29.66 -1.56
CA TYR A 528 6.64 31.05 -1.49
C TYR A 528 6.85 31.60 -0.09
N LYS A 529 7.13 32.91 0.00
CA LYS A 529 7.09 33.68 1.23
C LYS A 529 6.16 34.87 1.09
N LYS A 530 5.54 35.28 2.20
CA LYS A 530 4.81 36.55 2.31
C LYS A 530 5.19 37.23 3.61
N SER A 531 5.79 38.40 3.50
CA SER A 531 6.06 39.29 4.64
C SER A 531 4.78 40.03 5.02
N PRO A 532 4.66 40.58 6.24
CA PRO A 532 3.48 41.36 6.65
C PRO A 532 3.19 42.58 5.75
N THR A 533 4.20 43.11 5.07
CA THR A 533 4.10 44.24 4.13
C THR A 533 3.71 43.83 2.73
N ASP A 534 3.80 42.55 2.39
CA ASP A 534 3.59 42.06 1.03
C ASP A 534 2.10 41.83 0.80
N THR A 535 1.57 42.34 -0.31
CA THR A 535 0.16 42.15 -0.67
C THR A 535 -0.10 40.70 -1.10
N GLU A 536 0.86 40.10 -1.81
CA GLU A 536 0.78 38.75 -2.38
C GLU A 536 2.01 37.91 -2.01
N PRO A 537 1.90 36.56 -2.01
CA PRO A 537 3.05 35.68 -1.83
C PRO A 537 4.05 35.80 -3.00
N ILE A 538 5.33 35.88 -2.67
CA ILE A 538 6.44 35.95 -3.62
C ILE A 538 7.07 34.56 -3.74
N LEU A 539 7.19 34.04 -4.96
CA LEU A 539 7.90 32.80 -5.26
C LEU A 539 9.40 32.96 -4.94
N GLU A 540 9.97 32.07 -4.13
CA GLU A 540 11.39 32.06 -3.77
C GLU A 540 12.20 31.17 -4.70
N ASN A 541 11.69 29.97 -4.99
CA ASN A 541 12.29 29.03 -5.92
C ASN A 541 11.24 28.02 -6.42
N GLU A 542 11.60 27.36 -7.50
CA GLU A 542 10.84 26.27 -8.11
C GLU A 542 11.76 25.06 -8.27
N LEU A 543 11.23 23.88 -8.03
CA LEU A 543 11.93 22.60 -8.15
C LEU A 543 11.20 21.73 -9.17
N VAL A 544 11.97 21.06 -10.02
CA VAL A 544 11.52 19.95 -10.86
C VAL A 544 12.20 18.68 -10.36
N VAL A 545 11.42 17.61 -10.23
CA VAL A 545 11.87 16.36 -9.60
C VAL A 545 11.70 15.21 -10.57
N GLU A 546 12.77 14.44 -10.74
CA GLU A 546 12.83 13.24 -11.56
C GLU A 546 13.26 12.06 -10.68
N TYR A 547 12.65 10.89 -10.91
CA TYR A 547 12.96 9.66 -10.19
C TYR A 547 13.63 8.69 -11.16
N LEU A 548 14.90 8.43 -10.91
CA LEU A 548 15.77 7.74 -11.85
C LEU A 548 15.96 6.27 -11.45
N ASN A 549 16.24 5.41 -12.41
CA ASN A 549 16.78 4.08 -12.10
C ASN A 549 18.31 4.15 -11.89
N ASP A 550 18.91 3.06 -11.39
CA ASP A 550 20.35 3.01 -11.11
C ASP A 550 21.20 3.26 -12.38
N LEU A 551 20.76 2.80 -13.54
CA LEU A 551 21.48 2.97 -14.81
C LEU A 551 21.50 4.44 -15.25
N GLU A 552 20.40 5.16 -15.05
CA GLU A 552 20.29 6.59 -15.36
C GLU A 552 21.18 7.43 -14.44
N VAL A 553 21.21 7.10 -13.15
CA VAL A 553 22.14 7.75 -12.21
C VAL A 553 23.59 7.47 -12.60
N GLU A 554 23.93 6.23 -12.95
CA GLU A 554 25.28 5.90 -13.41
C GLU A 554 25.65 6.62 -14.71
N ALA A 555 24.71 6.77 -15.64
CA ALA A 555 24.91 7.51 -16.88
C ALA A 555 25.20 8.99 -16.57
N ALA A 556 24.41 9.62 -15.70
CA ALA A 556 24.62 10.99 -15.26
C ALA A 556 26.00 11.17 -14.59
N VAL A 557 26.41 10.22 -13.73
CA VAL A 557 27.73 10.24 -13.09
C VAL A 557 28.87 10.08 -14.10
N LYS A 558 28.70 9.21 -15.12
CA LYS A 558 29.70 9.03 -16.18
C LYS A 558 29.83 10.28 -17.05
N GLU A 559 28.71 10.87 -17.46
CA GLU A 559 28.70 12.12 -18.23
C GLU A 559 29.35 13.27 -17.45
N ALA A 560 29.09 13.36 -16.14
CA ALA A 560 29.72 14.33 -15.25
C ALA A 560 31.23 14.11 -15.00
N SER A 561 31.73 12.90 -15.29
CA SER A 561 33.13 12.51 -15.08
C SER A 561 33.98 12.59 -16.36
N LEU A 562 33.35 12.82 -17.52
CA LEU A 562 33.98 13.10 -18.82
C LEU A 562 34.23 14.61 -18.96
#